data_AF-A2G8K0-F1
#
_entry.id   AF-A2G8K0-F1
#
_cell.length_a   1.000
_cell.length_b   1.000
_cell.length_c   1.000
_cell.angle_alpha   90.00
_cell.angle_beta   90.00
_cell.angle_gamma   90.00
#
_symmetry.space_group_name_H-M   'P 1'
#
loop_
_entity.id
_entity.type
_entity.pdbx_description
1 polymer ?
#
loop_
_entity_poly.entity_id
_entity_poly.type
_entity_poly.pdbx_seq_one_letter_code
_entity_poly.pdbx_strand_id
1 'polypeptide(L)'
;MFPILFTYVASVDFENICDLKCFIQSMVFPLDDVSIGGGIGARDMKLYSVSINDFSFEEDPTSDLNFFKVAVKCDATLSGTYYDLLSSGYITAIATGCTFTLGMYFIRDSDGFVEEIKIAPYPYCNYHIQDLDIKTNHIGLNILRPVISDVRNLFQTAICNEIQKLGTNLTEMI
;
A
#
# COMPACT_ATOMS: atom_id res chain seq x y z
N MET A 1 -46.70 21.30 10.82
CA MET A 1 -46.10 19.96 11.00
C MET A 1 -44.77 19.96 10.26
N PHE A 2 -43.67 20.09 11.01
CA PHE A 2 -42.33 19.58 10.68
C PHE A 2 -42.05 18.47 11.71
N PRO A 3 -41.05 17.56 11.57
CA PRO A 3 -39.87 17.58 10.69
C PRO A 3 -39.73 16.23 9.92
N ILE A 4 -38.73 15.87 9.12
CA ILE A 4 -37.27 15.84 9.30
C ILE A 4 -36.69 15.69 7.88
N LEU A 5 -35.96 16.69 7.40
CA LEU A 5 -34.92 16.44 6.39
C LEU A 5 -33.82 15.69 7.13
N PHE A 6 -33.66 14.40 6.83
CA PHE A 6 -32.47 13.66 7.21
C PHE A 6 -31.30 14.19 6.37
N THR A 7 -30.62 15.22 6.88
CA THR A 7 -29.24 15.48 6.52
C THR A 7 -28.39 14.40 7.17
N TYR A 8 -28.34 13.21 6.58
CA TYR A 8 -27.23 12.28 6.77
C TYR A 8 -26.05 12.82 5.96
N VAL A 9 -25.48 13.93 6.44
CA VAL A 9 -24.10 14.25 6.11
C VAL A 9 -23.31 13.58 7.22
N ALA A 10 -23.04 12.28 7.06
CA ALA A 10 -21.86 11.73 7.70
C ALA A 10 -20.70 12.33 6.91
N SER A 11 -20.34 13.57 7.23
CA SER A 11 -19.07 14.13 6.81
C SER A 11 -18.02 13.20 7.38
N VAL A 12 -17.46 12.33 6.55
CA VAL A 12 -16.15 11.77 6.83
C VAL A 12 -15.28 13.00 7.02
N ASP A 13 -14.86 13.23 8.27
CA ASP A 13 -14.11 14.42 8.61
C ASP A 13 -12.87 14.46 7.71
N PHE A 14 -12.67 15.57 6.99
CA PHE A 14 -11.57 15.70 6.04
C PHE A 14 -10.22 15.67 6.75
N GLU A 15 -10.20 15.82 8.09
CA GLU A 15 -9.03 15.58 8.93
C GLU A 15 -8.57 14.11 8.90
N ASN A 16 -9.49 13.13 8.83
CA ASN A 16 -9.16 11.70 8.75
C ASN A 16 -8.43 11.30 7.45
N ILE A 17 -8.62 12.08 6.37
CA ILE A 17 -7.90 11.88 5.10
C ILE A 17 -6.43 12.27 5.24
N CYS A 18 -6.12 13.30 6.04
CA CYS A 18 -4.75 13.69 6.32
C CYS A 18 -4.03 12.60 7.14
N ASP A 19 -4.71 12.01 8.11
CA ASP A 19 -4.14 10.93 8.91
C ASP A 19 -3.83 9.68 8.08
N LEU A 20 -4.73 9.28 7.18
CA LEU A 20 -4.49 8.16 6.28
C LEU A 20 -3.31 8.43 5.32
N LYS A 21 -3.17 9.67 4.81
CA LYS A 21 -2.03 10.06 3.97
C LYS A 21 -0.72 10.06 4.73
N CYS A 22 -0.66 10.72 5.89
CA CYS A 22 0.51 10.76 6.76
C CYS A 22 0.94 9.35 7.17
N PHE A 23 -0.04 8.51 7.47
CA PHE A 23 0.18 7.13 7.84
C PHE A 23 0.75 6.29 6.70
N ILE A 24 0.16 6.36 5.48
CA ILE A 24 0.69 5.68 4.29
C ILE A 24 2.14 6.12 3.98
N GLN A 25 2.44 7.41 4.15
CA GLN A 25 3.81 7.94 3.98
C GLN A 25 4.79 7.40 5.02
N SER A 26 4.31 7.07 6.23
CA SER A 26 5.11 6.53 7.33
C SER A 26 5.34 5.02 7.26
N MET A 27 4.69 4.30 6.33
CA MET A 27 4.77 2.85 6.26
C MET A 27 6.19 2.36 5.93
N VAL A 28 6.73 1.53 6.81
CA VAL A 28 7.96 0.78 6.64
C VAL A 28 7.66 -0.68 6.98
N PHE A 29 7.77 -1.57 5.99
CA PHE A 29 7.61 -3.01 6.21
C PHE A 29 8.67 -3.82 5.46
N PRO A 30 9.09 -4.97 6.02
CA PRO A 30 10.00 -5.88 5.35
C PRO A 30 9.31 -6.61 4.20
N LEU A 31 10.10 -6.98 3.20
CA LEU A 31 9.71 -7.89 2.13
C LEU A 31 10.52 -9.18 2.28
N ASP A 32 9.95 -10.27 1.77
CA ASP A 32 10.63 -11.55 1.71
C ASP A 32 11.83 -11.51 0.73
N ASP A 33 12.76 -12.44 0.95
CA ASP A 33 13.93 -12.60 0.10
C ASP A 33 13.53 -13.05 -1.32
N VAL A 34 14.17 -12.44 -2.32
CA VAL A 34 14.10 -12.84 -3.72
C VAL A 34 15.33 -13.70 -4.04
N SER A 35 15.12 -14.87 -4.61
CA SER A 35 16.20 -15.68 -5.18
C SER A 35 15.86 -16.08 -6.60
N ILE A 36 16.78 -15.83 -7.53
CA ILE A 36 16.63 -16.20 -8.94
C ILE A 36 17.44 -17.46 -9.30
N GLY A 37 17.90 -18.20 -8.29
CA GLY A 37 18.76 -19.37 -8.43
C GLY A 37 20.24 -19.02 -8.64
N GLY A 38 21.10 -20.04 -8.59
CA GLY A 38 22.55 -19.87 -8.79
C GLY A 38 23.24 -19.01 -7.73
N GLY A 39 22.65 -18.87 -6.52
CA GLY A 39 23.19 -18.02 -5.46
C GLY A 39 23.05 -16.52 -5.71
N ILE A 40 22.11 -16.13 -6.59
CA ILE A 40 21.86 -14.72 -6.94
C ILE A 40 20.47 -14.31 -6.44
N GLY A 41 20.37 -13.11 -5.87
CA GLY A 41 19.09 -12.60 -5.39
C GLY A 41 19.17 -11.25 -4.67
N ALA A 42 18.08 -10.90 -4.00
CA ALA A 42 17.97 -9.76 -3.12
C ALA A 42 17.39 -10.20 -1.78
N ARG A 43 17.89 -9.63 -0.68
CA ARG A 43 17.44 -9.94 0.68
C ARG A 43 17.36 -8.68 1.53
N ASP A 44 16.74 -8.82 2.70
CA ASP A 44 16.56 -7.72 3.64
C ASP A 44 15.88 -6.50 2.98
N MET A 45 15.02 -6.77 1.99
CA MET A 45 14.36 -5.74 1.21
C MET A 45 13.30 -5.05 2.08
N LYS A 46 13.26 -3.73 2.06
CA LYS A 46 12.33 -2.92 2.88
C LYS A 46 11.77 -1.78 2.06
N LEU A 47 10.49 -1.49 2.24
CA LEU A 47 9.93 -0.21 1.82
C LEU A 47 10.49 0.87 2.73
N TYR A 48 11.22 1.83 2.16
CA TYR A 48 11.90 2.89 2.91
C TYR A 48 11.14 4.21 2.87
N SER A 49 10.51 4.54 1.74
CA SER A 49 9.75 5.78 1.60
C SER A 49 8.63 5.65 0.59
N VAL A 50 7.50 6.30 0.87
CA VAL A 50 6.38 6.46 -0.06
C VAL A 50 6.10 7.95 -0.24
N SER A 51 6.08 8.41 -1.49
CA SER A 51 5.65 9.75 -1.86
C SER A 51 4.24 9.66 -2.45
N ILE A 52 3.26 10.27 -1.79
CA ILE A 52 1.88 10.31 -2.29
C ILE A 52 1.76 11.47 -3.27
N ASN A 53 1.40 11.15 -4.51
CA ASN A 53 1.21 12.10 -5.59
C ASN A 53 -0.25 12.52 -5.72
N ASP A 54 -1.18 11.58 -5.51
CA ASP A 54 -2.63 11.80 -5.63
C ASP A 54 -3.38 10.86 -4.70
N PHE A 55 -4.57 11.27 -4.28
CA PHE A 55 -5.42 10.51 -3.38
C PHE A 55 -6.88 10.80 -3.69
N SER A 56 -7.63 9.78 -4.07
CA SER A 56 -9.08 9.85 -4.24
C SER A 56 -9.79 8.92 -3.26
N PHE A 57 -10.95 9.38 -2.82
CA PHE A 57 -11.83 8.66 -1.90
C PHE A 57 -13.23 8.76 -2.47
N GLU A 58 -13.81 7.61 -2.83
CA GLU A 58 -15.10 7.51 -3.48
C GLU A 58 -15.97 6.51 -2.73
N GLU A 59 -17.16 6.93 -2.33
CA GLU A 59 -18.18 5.99 -1.84
C GLU A 59 -18.68 5.17 -3.04
N ASP A 60 -18.76 3.85 -2.89
CA ASP A 60 -19.37 3.01 -3.93
C ASP A 60 -20.90 3.02 -3.73
N PRO A 61 -21.66 3.68 -4.62
CA PRO A 61 -23.10 3.86 -4.43
C PRO A 61 -23.89 2.56 -4.64
N THR A 62 -23.23 1.47 -5.06
CA THR A 62 -23.87 0.19 -5.40
C THR A 62 -23.66 -0.91 -4.37
N SER A 63 -22.69 -0.76 -3.48
CA SER A 63 -22.48 -1.67 -2.35
C SER A 63 -23.39 -1.29 -1.18
N ASP A 64 -23.84 -2.28 -0.42
CA ASP A 64 -24.54 -2.08 0.85
C ASP A 64 -23.83 -0.96 1.65
N LEU A 65 -24.60 0.07 1.99
CA LEU A 65 -24.18 1.31 2.66
C LEU A 65 -22.96 1.05 3.57
N ASN A 66 -21.89 1.84 3.41
CA ASN A 66 -20.61 1.81 4.15
C ASN A 66 -19.38 1.17 3.48
N PHE A 67 -19.34 1.03 2.15
CA PHE A 67 -18.10 0.66 1.45
C PHE A 67 -17.53 1.81 0.63
N PHE A 68 -16.23 2.06 0.82
CA PHE A 68 -15.48 3.15 0.21
C PHE A 68 -14.30 2.60 -0.58
N LYS A 69 -14.05 3.18 -1.75
CA LYS A 69 -12.87 2.94 -2.56
C LYS A 69 -11.90 4.08 -2.38
N VAL A 70 -10.68 3.74 -1.97
CA VAL A 70 -9.57 4.67 -1.88
C VAL A 70 -8.58 4.31 -2.97
N ALA A 71 -8.21 5.29 -3.79
CA ALA A 71 -7.11 5.13 -4.74
C ALA A 71 -5.99 6.12 -4.39
N VAL A 72 -4.78 5.60 -4.23
CA VAL A 72 -3.59 6.38 -3.90
C VAL A 72 -2.61 6.22 -5.04
N LYS A 73 -2.24 7.32 -5.69
CA LYS A 73 -1.10 7.32 -6.62
C LYS A 73 0.14 7.69 -5.84
N CYS A 74 1.17 6.88 -5.93
CA CYS A 74 2.40 7.10 -5.19
C CYS A 74 3.63 6.65 -5.97
N ASP A 75 4.78 7.10 -5.50
CA ASP A 75 6.08 6.54 -5.85
C ASP A 75 6.67 5.93 -4.57
N ALA A 76 7.36 4.80 -4.70
CA ALA A 76 7.92 4.06 -3.59
C ALA A 76 9.41 3.79 -3.80
N THR A 77 10.20 3.98 -2.75
CA THR A 77 11.62 3.58 -2.75
C THR A 77 11.82 2.41 -1.80
N LEU A 78 12.46 1.38 -2.31
CA LEU A 78 12.84 0.20 -1.57
C LEU A 78 14.35 0.09 -1.49
N SER A 79 14.83 -0.47 -0.39
CA SER A 79 16.25 -0.69 -0.16
C SER A 79 16.49 -2.09 0.39
N GLY A 80 17.68 -2.64 0.11
CA GLY A 80 18.07 -3.93 0.65
C GLY A 80 19.48 -4.31 0.24
N THR A 81 19.75 -5.61 0.25
CA THR A 81 21.05 -6.18 -0.12
C THR A 81 20.88 -7.08 -1.34
N TYR A 82 21.54 -6.73 -2.44
CA TYR A 82 21.79 -7.66 -3.55
C TYR A 82 22.91 -8.63 -3.17
N TYR A 83 22.80 -9.88 -3.59
CA TYR A 83 23.86 -10.86 -3.43
C TYR A 83 24.02 -11.71 -4.68
N ASP A 84 25.27 -12.10 -4.97
CA ASP A 84 25.61 -13.19 -5.87
C ASP A 84 26.66 -14.12 -5.24
N LEU A 85 27.16 -15.08 -6.02
CA LEU A 85 28.17 -16.06 -5.56
C LEU A 85 29.52 -15.44 -5.19
N LEU A 86 29.80 -14.22 -5.66
CA LEU A 86 31.10 -13.57 -5.55
C LEU A 86 31.09 -12.46 -4.51
N SER A 87 29.99 -11.70 -4.42
CA SER A 87 29.87 -10.58 -3.50
C SER A 87 28.43 -10.17 -3.22
N SER A 88 28.26 -9.33 -2.20
CA SER A 88 27.02 -8.63 -1.89
C SER A 88 27.20 -7.12 -2.03
N GLY A 89 26.11 -6.44 -2.31
CA GLY A 89 26.07 -5.00 -2.51
C GLY A 89 24.74 -4.41 -2.10
N TYR A 90 24.68 -3.09 -2.05
CA TYR A 90 23.44 -2.40 -1.78
C TYR A 90 22.58 -2.37 -3.05
N ILE A 91 21.27 -2.54 -2.86
CA ILE A 91 20.28 -2.40 -3.92
C ILE A 91 19.23 -1.39 -3.49
N THR A 92 18.85 -0.52 -4.43
CA THR A 92 17.70 0.37 -4.32
C THR A 92 16.78 0.08 -5.48
N ALA A 93 15.50 -0.10 -5.20
CA ALA A 93 14.47 -0.16 -6.23
C ALA A 93 13.58 1.08 -6.10
N ILE A 94 13.32 1.76 -7.21
CA ILE A 94 12.49 2.95 -7.28
C ILE A 94 11.27 2.58 -8.13
N ALA A 95 10.13 2.39 -7.47
CA ALA A 95 8.86 2.14 -8.11
C ALA A 95 8.18 3.49 -8.37
N THR A 96 7.82 3.76 -9.63
CA THR A 96 7.13 5.00 -10.02
C THR A 96 5.80 4.72 -10.69
N GLY A 97 4.89 5.70 -10.62
CA GLY A 97 3.55 5.59 -11.18
C GLY A 97 2.74 4.49 -10.50
N CYS A 98 2.99 4.26 -9.21
CA CYS A 98 2.31 3.22 -8.48
C CYS A 98 0.87 3.63 -8.18
N THR A 99 -0.05 2.67 -8.29
CA THR A 99 -1.44 2.87 -7.92
C THR A 99 -1.81 1.84 -6.88
N PHE A 100 -2.21 2.33 -5.71
CA PHE A 100 -2.75 1.51 -4.65
C PHE A 100 -4.26 1.70 -4.58
N THR A 101 -5.01 0.61 -4.55
CA THR A 101 -6.46 0.64 -4.40
C THR A 101 -6.83 -0.13 -3.14
N LEU A 102 -7.69 0.47 -2.33
CA LEU A 102 -8.24 -0.09 -1.11
C LEU A 102 -9.76 -0.04 -1.15
N GLY A 103 -10.41 -1.16 -0.82
CA GLY A 103 -11.79 -1.17 -0.38
C GLY A 103 -11.82 -1.10 1.14
N MET A 104 -12.63 -0.20 1.70
CA MET A 104 -12.78 -0.03 3.13
C MET A 104 -14.25 -0.17 3.52
N TYR A 105 -14.52 -1.01 4.51
CA TYR A 105 -15.83 -1.12 5.16
C TYR A 105 -15.82 -0.35 6.47
N PHE A 106 -16.82 0.52 6.65
CA PHE A 106 -16.99 1.31 7.87
C PHE A 106 -18.12 0.65 8.67
N ILE A 107 -17.75 -0.14 9.67
CA ILE A 107 -18.69 -0.79 10.57
C ILE A 107 -19.11 0.26 11.60
N ARG A 108 -20.42 0.45 11.74
CA ARG A 108 -21.00 1.45 12.63
C ARG A 108 -21.74 0.78 13.78
N ASP A 109 -21.73 1.44 14.92
CA ASP A 109 -22.50 1.04 16.10
C ASP A 109 -24.01 1.34 15.93
N SER A 110 -24.80 1.07 16.98
CA SER A 110 -26.24 1.33 16.98
C SER A 110 -26.62 2.81 16.92
N ASP A 111 -25.68 3.70 17.24
CA ASP A 111 -25.86 5.15 17.26
C ASP A 111 -25.36 5.80 15.93
N GLY A 112 -24.78 5.00 15.03
CA GLY A 112 -24.33 5.40 13.70
C GLY A 112 -22.88 5.93 13.64
N PHE A 113 -22.13 5.83 14.73
CA PHE A 113 -20.70 6.16 14.78
C PHE A 113 -19.87 5.01 14.22
N VAL A 114 -18.72 5.32 13.62
CA VAL A 114 -17.81 4.30 13.10
C VAL A 114 -17.12 3.64 14.29
N GLU A 115 -17.34 2.33 14.46
CA GLU A 115 -16.72 1.51 15.51
C GLU A 115 -15.51 0.74 14.97
N GLU A 116 -15.52 0.37 13.69
CA GLU A 116 -14.43 -0.40 13.08
C GLU A 116 -14.26 -0.10 11.59
N ILE A 117 -13.01 0.06 11.15
CA ILE A 117 -12.62 0.14 9.75
C ILE A 117 -11.97 -1.19 9.34
N LYS A 118 -12.59 -1.89 8.39
CA LYS A 118 -12.00 -3.09 7.78
C LYS A 118 -11.53 -2.82 6.37
N ILE A 119 -10.31 -3.24 6.06
CA ILE A 119 -9.80 -3.22 4.69
C ILE A 119 -10.17 -4.54 4.01
N ALA A 120 -10.85 -4.44 2.88
CA ALA A 120 -11.28 -5.56 2.08
C ALA A 120 -10.06 -6.26 1.43
N PRO A 121 -10.06 -7.60 1.35
CA PRO A 121 -9.00 -8.34 0.66
C PRO A 121 -9.09 -8.15 -0.86
N TYR A 122 -8.19 -8.82 -1.60
CA TYR A 122 -8.25 -8.90 -3.07
C TYR A 122 -9.67 -9.31 -3.54
N PRO A 123 -10.23 -8.70 -4.60
CA PRO A 123 -9.61 -7.74 -5.53
C PRO A 123 -9.68 -6.27 -5.11
N TYR A 124 -10.23 -5.98 -3.93
CA TYR A 124 -10.47 -4.61 -3.47
C TYR A 124 -9.25 -3.97 -2.81
N CYS A 125 -8.32 -4.79 -2.29
CA CYS A 125 -6.94 -4.35 -2.06
C CYS A 125 -6.06 -4.80 -3.22
N ASN A 126 -5.46 -3.85 -3.92
CA ASN A 126 -4.49 -4.15 -4.98
C ASN A 126 -3.44 -3.05 -5.08
N TYR A 127 -2.22 -3.42 -5.46
CA TYR A 127 -1.15 -2.49 -5.78
C TYR A 127 -0.62 -2.76 -7.18
N HIS A 128 -0.44 -1.70 -7.95
CA HIS A 128 0.12 -1.77 -9.28
C HIS A 128 1.36 -0.89 -9.37
N ILE A 129 2.44 -1.45 -9.93
CA ILE A 129 3.66 -0.71 -10.23
C ILE A 129 3.74 -0.53 -11.75
N GLN A 130 3.71 0.72 -12.21
CA GLN A 130 3.84 1.03 -13.63
C GLN A 130 5.30 0.85 -14.08
N ASP A 131 6.24 1.44 -13.35
CA ASP A 131 7.67 1.34 -13.66
C ASP A 131 8.50 1.03 -12.41
N LEU A 132 9.56 0.23 -12.57
CA LEU A 132 10.45 -0.18 -11.50
C LEU A 132 11.90 -0.10 -11.98
N ASP A 133 12.63 0.90 -11.50
CA ASP A 133 14.06 1.05 -11.74
C ASP A 133 14.85 0.43 -10.60
N ILE A 134 15.95 -0.27 -10.91
CA ILE A 134 16.83 -0.86 -9.91
C ILE A 134 18.24 -0.31 -10.07
N LYS A 135 18.76 0.21 -8.97
CA LYS A 135 20.12 0.70 -8.84
C LYS A 135 20.87 -0.17 -7.86
N THR A 136 22.08 -0.56 -8.24
CA THR A 136 23.01 -1.24 -7.36
C THR A 136 24.41 -0.70 -7.57
N ASN A 137 25.23 -0.74 -6.52
CA ASN A 137 26.66 -0.49 -6.61
C ASN A 137 27.43 -1.70 -7.17
N HIS A 138 26.74 -2.79 -7.49
CA HIS A 138 27.34 -4.01 -8.03
C HIS A 138 27.36 -4.03 -9.56
N ILE A 139 28.45 -4.54 -10.14
CA ILE A 139 28.60 -4.68 -11.59
C ILE A 139 27.72 -5.84 -12.06
N GLY A 140 26.63 -5.58 -12.81
CA GLY A 140 25.80 -6.66 -13.37
C GLY A 140 24.32 -6.39 -13.62
N LEU A 141 23.90 -5.16 -13.97
CA LEU A 141 22.47 -4.80 -14.11
C LEU A 141 21.66 -5.73 -15.05
N ASN A 142 22.29 -6.33 -16.08
CA ASN A 142 21.59 -7.22 -17.01
C ASN A 142 21.09 -8.52 -16.35
N ILE A 143 21.72 -8.96 -15.26
CA ILE A 143 21.33 -10.17 -14.49
C ILE A 143 20.14 -9.86 -13.58
N LEU A 144 19.80 -8.58 -13.35
CA LEU A 144 18.76 -8.16 -12.42
C LEU A 144 17.35 -8.19 -13.02
N ARG A 145 17.16 -8.39 -14.33
CA ARG A 145 15.81 -8.38 -14.93
C ARG A 145 14.82 -9.35 -14.26
N PRO A 146 15.19 -10.61 -13.96
CA PRO A 146 14.32 -11.51 -13.20
C PRO A 146 14.07 -10.98 -11.78
N VAL A 147 15.09 -10.42 -11.12
CA VAL A 147 14.97 -9.80 -9.79
C VAL A 147 13.97 -8.63 -9.81
N ILE A 148 13.97 -7.79 -10.85
CA ILE A 148 12.99 -6.68 -11.03
C ILE A 148 11.57 -7.24 -11.06
N SER A 149 11.32 -8.29 -11.84
CA SER A 149 10.00 -8.90 -11.96
C SER A 149 9.53 -9.51 -10.63
N ASP A 150 10.42 -10.20 -9.92
CA ASP A 150 10.07 -10.87 -8.67
C ASP A 150 9.88 -9.88 -7.52
N VAL A 151 10.72 -8.83 -7.43
CA VAL A 151 10.53 -7.72 -6.48
C VAL A 151 9.20 -7.03 -6.72
N ARG A 152 8.81 -6.80 -7.99
CA ARG A 152 7.50 -6.23 -8.33
C ARG A 152 6.36 -7.11 -7.79
N ASN A 153 6.37 -8.40 -8.09
CA ASN A 153 5.31 -9.32 -7.68
C ASN A 153 5.21 -9.49 -6.16
N LEU A 154 6.35 -9.61 -5.48
CA LEU A 154 6.39 -9.68 -4.02
C LEU A 154 5.81 -8.42 -3.39
N PHE A 155 6.19 -7.25 -3.92
CA PHE A 155 5.68 -5.99 -3.39
C PHE A 155 4.16 -5.89 -3.50
N GLN A 156 3.61 -6.27 -4.67
CA GLN A 156 2.15 -6.27 -4.89
C GLN A 156 1.40 -7.19 -3.91
N THR A 157 2.02 -8.30 -3.50
CA THR A 157 1.40 -9.29 -2.62
C THR A 157 1.56 -8.91 -1.15
N ALA A 158 2.74 -8.45 -0.75
CA ALA A 158 3.07 -8.12 0.63
C ALA A 158 2.32 -6.88 1.13
N ILE A 159 2.21 -5.84 0.29
CA ILE A 159 1.63 -4.56 0.69
C ILE A 159 0.17 -4.69 1.14
N CYS A 160 -0.63 -5.53 0.49
CA CYS A 160 -2.02 -5.73 0.88
C CYS A 160 -2.19 -6.52 2.18
N ASN A 161 -1.29 -7.47 2.46
CA ASN A 161 -1.32 -8.20 3.73
C ASN A 161 -0.92 -7.28 4.88
N GLU A 162 0.13 -6.48 4.70
CA GLU A 162 0.53 -5.51 5.71
C GLU A 162 -0.53 -4.45 5.92
N ILE A 163 -1.15 -3.93 4.85
CA ILE A 163 -2.17 -2.90 4.96
C ILE A 163 -3.46 -3.41 5.57
N GLN A 164 -3.86 -4.67 5.33
CA GLN A 164 -5.02 -5.25 6.00
C GLN A 164 -4.86 -5.29 7.53
N LYS A 165 -3.64 -5.51 8.05
CA LYS A 165 -3.36 -5.43 9.50
C LYS A 165 -3.59 -4.01 10.05
N LEU A 166 -3.60 -3.00 9.18
CA LEU A 166 -3.75 -1.59 9.55
C LEU A 166 -5.19 -1.16 9.75
N GLY A 167 -6.19 -1.95 9.32
CA GLY A 167 -7.60 -1.63 9.57
C GLY A 167 -7.91 -1.42 11.06
N THR A 168 -7.32 -2.25 11.91
CA THR A 168 -7.42 -2.12 13.38
C THR A 168 -6.75 -0.83 13.89
N ASN A 169 -5.58 -0.46 13.37
CA ASN A 169 -4.88 0.76 13.80
C ASN A 169 -5.61 2.04 13.35
N LEU A 170 -6.20 2.04 12.15
CA LEU A 170 -7.02 3.15 11.66
C LEU A 170 -8.29 3.32 12.51
N THR A 171 -8.84 2.22 13.03
CA THR A 171 -9.99 2.24 13.95
C THR A 171 -9.65 2.91 15.28
N GLU A 172 -8.43 2.74 15.78
CA GLU A 172 -7.98 3.35 17.05
C GLU A 172 -7.69 4.87 16.94
N MET A 173 -7.68 5.42 15.71
CA MET A 173 -7.41 6.83 15.45
C MET A 173 -8.67 7.69 15.29
N ILE A 174 -9.85 7.07 15.19
CA ILE A 174 -11.17 7.71 15.06
C ILE A 174 -11.85 7.79 16.43
#